data_AF-G5A211-F1
#
_entry.id   AF-G5A211-F1
#
_cell.length_a   1.000
_cell.length_b   1.000
_cell.length_c   1.000
_cell.angle_alpha   90.00
_cell.angle_beta   90.00
_cell.angle_gamma   90.00
#
_symmetry.space_group_name_H-M   'P 1'
#
loop_
_entity.id
_entity.type
_entity.pdbx_description
1 polymer ?
#
loop_
_entity_poly.entity_id
_entity_poly.type
_entity_poly.pdbx_seq_one_letter_code
_entity_poly.pdbx_strand_id
1 'polypeptide(L)'
;PSPPPPLLDVELVRAVRRALGRAPRPADYVEVLETFAEPLAAVPLPVRCDVDTAQAFRDATREEIMLNGVRFVGDHRTEAFVAAVKRIVGDHVGGDEHPERALLVADRVMRGCSRTLSGADSFFAVHELFASPELLVIRAAYLCRCVSRCRVACCRASGLSSDRPPCKIKPRASGSVPLDVTLGRDCTDHRFKCRIKSVNLFGLYANEDIELLLRSDRRELDAPLVAVDTVVVERIDLSADKCSRRLTIRCPDAGKAPTKLDLEVRELF
;
A
#
# COMPACT_ATOMS: atom_id res chain seq x y z
N PRO A 1 -24.66 -15.45 -4.84
CA PRO A 1 -23.94 -14.17 -4.71
C PRO A 1 -23.29 -13.77 -6.04
N SER A 2 -23.61 -12.59 -6.57
CA SER A 2 -22.90 -12.05 -7.73
C SER A 2 -21.43 -11.79 -7.37
N PRO A 3 -20.47 -12.02 -8.28
CA PRO A 3 -19.09 -11.67 -8.03
C PRO A 3 -19.01 -10.16 -7.74
N PRO A 4 -18.09 -9.72 -6.84
CA PRO A 4 -17.86 -8.31 -6.64
C PRO A 4 -17.48 -7.66 -7.98
N PRO A 5 -17.88 -6.39 -8.19
CA PRO A 5 -17.50 -5.68 -9.41
C PRO A 5 -15.96 -5.64 -9.50
N PRO A 6 -15.41 -5.77 -10.72
CA PRO A 6 -13.96 -5.71 -10.93
C PRO A 6 -13.45 -4.35 -10.48
N LEU A 7 -12.25 -4.33 -9.89
CA LEU A 7 -11.62 -3.10 -9.43
C LEU A 7 -11.13 -2.26 -10.62
N LEU A 8 -10.64 -2.95 -11.66
CA LEU A 8 -10.15 -2.33 -12.88
C LEU A 8 -11.18 -2.40 -14.01
N ASP A 9 -11.03 -1.49 -14.98
CA ASP A 9 -11.78 -1.58 -16.24
C ASP A 9 -11.44 -2.90 -16.95
N VAL A 10 -12.48 -3.68 -17.25
CA VAL A 10 -12.36 -5.00 -17.86
C VAL A 10 -11.72 -4.90 -19.25
N GLU A 11 -11.97 -3.83 -20.01
CA GLU A 11 -11.34 -3.64 -21.33
C GLU A 11 -9.84 -3.34 -21.20
N LEU A 12 -9.46 -2.54 -20.20
CA LEU A 12 -8.05 -2.31 -19.88
C LEU A 12 -7.35 -3.62 -19.50
N VAL A 13 -7.94 -4.41 -18.60
CA VAL A 13 -7.40 -5.72 -18.20
C VAL A 13 -7.25 -6.65 -19.40
N ARG A 14 -8.26 -6.71 -20.29
CA ARG A 14 -8.20 -7.51 -21.52
C ARG A 14 -7.12 -7.01 -22.47
N ALA A 15 -6.90 -5.70 -22.59
CA ALA A 15 -5.86 -5.14 -23.44
C ALA A 15 -4.46 -5.49 -22.92
N VAL A 16 -4.22 -5.31 -21.61
CA VAL A 16 -2.98 -5.67 -20.92
C VAL A 16 -2.67 -7.16 -21.11
N ARG A 17 -3.64 -8.04 -20.84
CA ARG A 17 -3.44 -9.49 -20.98
C ARG A 17 -3.20 -9.93 -22.43
N ARG A 18 -3.83 -9.27 -23.40
CA ARG A 18 -3.57 -9.53 -24.83
C ARG A 18 -2.16 -9.13 -25.23
N ALA A 19 -1.66 -8.01 -24.71
CA ALA A 19 -0.30 -7.53 -24.99
C ALA A 19 0.79 -8.45 -24.39
N LEU A 20 0.55 -9.04 -23.21
CA LEU A 20 1.47 -10.02 -22.61
C LEU A 20 1.55 -11.35 -23.38
N GLY A 21 0.49 -11.73 -24.09
CA GLY A 21 0.45 -13.00 -24.81
C GLY A 21 0.39 -14.23 -23.89
N ARG A 22 0.78 -15.40 -24.41
CA ARG A 22 0.64 -16.70 -23.71
C ARG A 22 1.87 -17.11 -22.88
N ALA A 23 3.06 -16.66 -23.27
CA ALA A 23 4.33 -17.02 -22.61
C ALA A 23 5.19 -15.75 -22.43
N PRO A 24 4.74 -14.82 -21.59
CA PRO A 24 5.42 -13.54 -21.38
C PRO A 24 6.79 -13.73 -20.74
N ARG A 25 7.79 -13.03 -21.28
CA ARG A 25 9.11 -12.86 -20.66
C ARG A 25 9.05 -11.72 -19.65
N PRO A 26 9.97 -11.65 -18.68
CA PRO A 26 10.07 -10.52 -17.75
C PRO A 26 10.01 -9.13 -18.39
N ALA A 27 10.69 -8.95 -19.54
CA ALA A 27 10.68 -7.68 -20.27
C ALA A 27 9.28 -7.30 -20.78
N ASP A 28 8.48 -8.28 -21.20
CA ASP A 28 7.16 -8.04 -21.77
C ASP A 28 6.21 -7.44 -20.72
N TYR A 29 6.37 -7.77 -19.43
CA TYR A 29 5.60 -7.11 -18.35
C TYR A 29 6.00 -5.66 -18.13
N VAL A 30 7.30 -5.36 -18.22
CA VAL A 30 7.79 -3.99 -18.08
C VAL A 30 7.28 -3.15 -19.25
N GLU A 31 7.42 -3.65 -20.47
CA GLU A 31 6.92 -3.00 -21.69
C GLU A 31 5.41 -2.75 -21.62
N VAL A 32 4.62 -3.71 -21.12
CA VAL A 32 3.17 -3.54 -20.94
C VAL A 32 2.86 -2.49 -19.86
N LEU A 33 3.57 -2.49 -18.73
CA LEU A 33 3.39 -1.46 -17.70
C LEU A 33 3.75 -0.05 -18.22
N GLU A 34 4.76 0.06 -19.07
CA GLU A 34 5.12 1.33 -19.72
C GLU A 34 4.11 1.74 -20.79
N THR A 35 3.66 0.80 -21.62
CA THR A 35 2.67 1.03 -22.69
C THR A 35 1.32 1.50 -22.14
N PHE A 36 0.90 0.91 -21.02
CA PHE A 36 -0.36 1.24 -20.33
C PHE A 36 -0.14 2.19 -19.14
N ALA A 37 0.98 2.93 -19.09
CA ALA A 37 1.30 3.78 -17.95
C ALA A 37 0.24 4.84 -17.68
N GLU A 38 -0.29 5.50 -18.72
CA GLU A 38 -1.33 6.54 -18.58
C GLU A 38 -2.63 6.02 -17.96
N PRO A 39 -3.30 4.97 -18.48
CA PRO A 39 -4.52 4.44 -17.86
C PRO A 39 -4.26 3.81 -16.48
N LEU A 40 -3.04 3.33 -16.21
CA LEU A 40 -2.65 2.80 -14.90
C LEU A 40 -2.21 3.89 -13.91
N ALA A 41 -2.10 5.15 -14.33
CA ALA A 41 -1.60 6.23 -13.50
C ALA A 41 -2.63 6.74 -12.49
N ALA A 42 -3.92 6.65 -12.81
CA ALA A 42 -4.98 7.30 -12.03
C ALA A 42 -6.27 6.46 -11.95
N VAL A 43 -6.13 5.16 -11.65
CA VAL A 43 -7.28 4.26 -11.49
C VAL A 43 -8.13 4.73 -10.30
N PRO A 44 -9.42 5.03 -10.48
CA PRO A 44 -10.28 5.45 -9.38
C PRO A 44 -10.56 4.27 -8.45
N LEU A 45 -10.42 4.50 -7.14
CA LEU A 45 -10.75 3.50 -6.11
C LEU A 45 -12.03 3.92 -5.37
N PRO A 46 -12.83 2.94 -4.91
CA PRO A 46 -13.99 3.24 -4.09
C PRO A 46 -13.56 3.87 -2.75
N VAL A 47 -14.30 4.89 -2.34
CA VAL A 47 -14.18 5.51 -1.02
C VAL A 47 -14.96 4.65 -0.03
N ARG A 48 -14.37 3.52 0.37
CA ARG A 48 -14.89 2.68 1.44
C ARG A 48 -13.88 2.69 2.56
N CYS A 49 -14.34 2.99 3.77
CA CYS A 49 -13.52 2.89 4.98
C CYS A 49 -14.32 2.16 6.05
N ASP A 50 -14.44 0.84 5.87
CA ASP A 50 -15.10 -0.05 6.84
C ASP A 50 -14.17 -0.40 8.03
N VAL A 51 -13.04 0.31 8.15
CA VAL A 51 -12.03 0.06 9.17
C VAL A 51 -12.33 0.92 10.39
N ASP A 52 -12.48 0.27 11.54
CA ASP A 52 -12.61 0.99 12.82
C ASP A 52 -11.28 1.65 13.24
N THR A 53 -11.36 2.66 14.11
CA THR A 53 -10.19 3.42 14.58
C THR A 53 -9.15 2.52 15.28
N ALA A 54 -9.59 1.46 15.95
CA ALA A 54 -8.68 0.56 16.66
C ALA A 54 -7.85 -0.30 15.71
N GLN A 55 -8.45 -0.80 14.62
CA GLN A 55 -7.76 -1.50 13.55
C GLN A 55 -6.80 -0.57 12.82
N ALA A 56 -7.23 0.67 12.53
CA ALA A 56 -6.37 1.66 11.91
C ALA A 56 -5.13 1.99 12.77
N PHE A 57 -5.31 2.10 14.09
CA PHE A 57 -4.20 2.28 15.03
C PHE A 57 -3.23 1.09 15.01
N ARG A 58 -3.73 -0.15 15.07
CA ARG A 58 -2.91 -1.37 15.00
C ARG A 58 -2.12 -1.46 13.69
N ASP A 59 -2.73 -1.05 12.59
CA ASP A 59 -2.06 -0.99 11.28
C ASP A 59 -0.95 0.06 11.31
N ALA A 60 -1.25 1.28 11.77
CA ALA A 60 -0.29 2.38 11.89
C ALA A 60 0.93 2.01 12.76
N THR A 61 0.77 1.21 13.83
CA THR A 61 1.90 0.80 14.69
C THR A 61 2.96 -0.01 13.92
N ARG A 62 2.56 -0.71 12.87
CA ARG A 62 3.45 -1.55 12.05
C ARG A 62 4.19 -0.76 10.98
N GLU A 63 3.84 0.50 10.79
CA GLU A 63 4.35 1.34 9.70
C GLU A 63 5.39 2.34 10.20
N GLU A 64 6.24 2.76 9.27
CA GLU A 64 6.98 4.01 9.39
C GLU A 64 6.06 5.13 8.88
N ILE A 65 5.85 6.18 9.67
CA ILE A 65 4.88 7.24 9.35
C ILE A 65 5.61 8.57 9.25
N MET A 66 5.24 9.35 8.23
CA MET A 66 5.61 10.76 8.09
C MET A 66 4.34 11.61 8.15
N LEU A 67 4.39 12.73 8.87
CA LEU A 67 3.35 13.76 8.87
C LEU A 67 3.99 15.09 8.46
N ASN A 68 3.53 15.70 7.37
CA ASN A 68 4.02 16.99 6.87
C ASN A 68 5.55 17.02 6.71
N GLY A 69 6.14 15.93 6.19
CA GLY A 69 7.58 15.80 6.02
C GLY A 69 8.37 15.40 7.27
N VAL A 70 7.73 15.33 8.45
CA VAL A 70 8.36 14.93 9.71
C VAL A 70 8.17 13.42 9.93
N ARG A 71 9.27 12.68 10.12
CA ARG A 71 9.24 11.24 10.37
C ARG A 71 9.09 10.94 11.86
N PHE A 72 8.18 10.03 12.19
CA PHE A 72 7.95 9.57 13.56
C PHE A 72 8.75 8.29 13.83
N VAL A 73 9.61 8.31 14.84
CA VAL A 73 10.53 7.22 15.20
C VAL A 73 10.48 6.94 16.71
N GLY A 74 10.94 5.76 17.13
CA GLY A 74 10.92 5.32 18.54
C GLY A 74 9.68 4.53 18.94
N ASP A 75 9.60 4.18 20.22
CA ASP A 75 8.61 3.25 20.77
C ASP A 75 7.20 3.87 20.89
N HIS A 76 7.11 5.18 21.08
CA HIS A 76 5.85 5.94 21.17
C HIS A 76 5.50 6.70 19.88
N ARG A 77 6.04 6.24 18.73
CA ARG A 77 5.90 6.96 17.46
C ARG A 77 4.45 7.12 17.01
N THR A 78 3.61 6.12 17.26
CA THR A 78 2.21 6.11 16.82
C THR A 78 1.37 7.04 17.69
N GLU A 79 1.60 7.04 19.00
CA GLU A 79 0.97 7.94 19.96
C GLU A 79 1.35 9.40 19.67
N ALA A 80 2.64 9.66 19.42
CA ALA A 80 3.13 10.98 19.03
C ALA A 80 2.50 11.43 17.69
N PHE A 81 2.35 10.52 16.73
CA PHE A 81 1.66 10.79 15.46
C PHE A 81 0.18 11.15 15.69
N VAL A 82 -0.55 10.35 16.47
CA VAL A 82 -1.97 10.61 16.82
C VAL A 82 -2.11 11.95 17.53
N ALA A 83 -1.23 12.26 18.48
CA ALA A 83 -1.23 13.54 19.19
C ALA A 83 -0.97 14.72 18.24
N ALA A 84 -0.02 14.57 17.31
CA ALA A 84 0.26 15.59 16.30
C ALA A 84 -0.93 15.82 15.35
N VAL A 85 -1.59 14.75 14.89
CA VAL A 85 -2.82 14.86 14.08
C VAL A 85 -3.91 15.59 14.86
N LYS A 86 -4.19 15.16 16.10
CA LYS A 86 -5.21 15.79 16.95
C LYS A 86 -4.94 17.28 17.17
N ARG A 87 -3.68 17.66 17.40
CA ARG A 87 -3.27 19.06 17.55
C ARG A 87 -3.52 19.87 16.27
N ILE A 88 -3.01 19.42 15.13
CA ILE A 88 -3.14 20.14 13.85
C ILE A 88 -4.62 20.26 13.43
N VAL A 89 -5.40 19.19 13.63
CA VAL A 89 -6.84 19.22 13.38
C VAL A 89 -7.53 20.19 14.34
N GLY A 90 -7.22 20.11 15.64
CA GLY A 90 -7.78 20.99 16.68
C GLY A 90 -7.54 22.46 16.38
N ASP A 91 -6.31 22.84 16.03
CA ASP A 91 -5.94 24.20 15.65
C ASP A 91 -6.76 24.71 14.45
N HIS A 92 -7.20 23.82 13.56
CA HIS A 92 -7.93 24.20 12.36
C HIS A 92 -9.46 24.23 12.54
N VAL A 93 -10.04 23.27 13.26
CA VAL A 93 -11.50 23.14 13.39
C VAL A 93 -12.06 23.81 14.65
N GLY A 94 -11.23 24.55 15.39
CA GLY A 94 -11.60 25.19 16.65
C GLY A 94 -11.77 24.18 17.77
N GLY A 95 -10.76 23.33 17.99
CA GLY A 95 -10.83 22.18 18.91
C GLY A 95 -11.23 22.51 20.34
N ASP A 96 -10.90 23.71 20.82
CA ASP A 96 -11.30 24.19 22.15
C ASP A 96 -12.80 24.52 22.21
N GLU A 97 -13.38 25.02 21.12
CA GLU A 97 -14.81 25.34 20.99
C GLU A 97 -15.64 24.10 20.56
N HIS A 98 -15.00 23.19 19.81
CA HIS A 98 -15.64 22.05 19.13
C HIS A 98 -14.82 20.76 19.28
N PRO A 99 -14.65 20.24 20.51
CA PRO A 99 -13.79 19.08 20.78
C PRO A 99 -14.29 17.80 20.10
N GLU A 100 -15.61 17.59 20.03
CA GLU A 100 -16.20 16.42 19.36
C GLU A 100 -15.91 16.43 17.85
N ARG A 101 -16.02 17.60 17.22
CA ARG A 101 -15.72 17.76 15.79
C ARG A 101 -14.24 17.51 15.50
N ALA A 102 -13.35 18.02 16.34
CA ALA A 102 -11.92 17.78 16.22
C ALA A 102 -11.58 16.28 16.33
N LEU A 103 -12.23 15.57 17.26
CA LEU A 103 -12.04 14.12 17.40
C LEU A 103 -12.55 13.36 16.17
N LEU A 104 -13.75 13.67 15.67
CA LEU A 104 -14.31 13.02 14.48
C LEU A 104 -13.41 13.18 13.24
N VAL A 105 -12.87 14.38 13.04
CA VAL A 105 -11.97 14.70 11.92
C VAL A 105 -10.63 13.98 12.09
N ALA A 106 -10.06 13.97 13.29
CA ALA A 106 -8.82 13.23 13.59
C ALA A 106 -8.99 11.73 13.38
N ASP A 107 -10.10 11.14 13.85
CA ASP A 107 -10.41 9.72 13.66
C ASP A 107 -10.57 9.36 12.19
N ARG A 108 -11.12 10.28 11.37
CA ARG A 108 -11.19 10.07 9.92
C ARG A 108 -9.81 10.02 9.28
N VAL A 109 -8.90 10.92 9.66
CA VAL A 109 -7.49 10.89 9.22
C VAL A 109 -6.83 9.58 9.64
N MET A 110 -7.02 9.16 10.90
CA MET A 110 -6.46 7.92 11.41
C MET A 110 -6.98 6.70 10.65
N ARG A 111 -8.29 6.61 10.39
CA ARG A 111 -8.87 5.51 9.61
C ARG A 111 -8.33 5.45 8.18
N GLY A 112 -8.12 6.59 7.53
CA GLY A 112 -7.47 6.66 6.22
C GLY A 112 -6.02 6.16 6.21
N CYS A 113 -5.34 6.17 7.37
CA CYS A 113 -3.99 5.62 7.49
C CYS A 113 -3.94 4.08 7.51
N SER A 114 -5.08 3.39 7.54
CA SER A 114 -5.10 1.91 7.51
C SER A 114 -4.58 1.37 6.17
N ARG A 115 -3.52 0.55 6.26
CA ARG A 115 -2.99 -0.17 5.09
C ARG A 115 -3.78 -1.42 4.72
N THR A 116 -4.73 -1.85 5.55
CA THR A 116 -5.60 -2.98 5.22
C THR A 116 -6.35 -2.70 3.91
N LEU A 117 -6.92 -1.50 3.77
CA LEU A 117 -7.65 -1.09 2.57
C LEU A 117 -6.73 -0.84 1.38
N SER A 118 -5.73 0.04 1.54
CA SER A 118 -4.82 0.38 0.43
C SER A 118 -3.99 -0.81 -0.06
N GLY A 119 -3.63 -1.73 0.85
CA GLY A 119 -2.95 -2.98 0.52
C GLY A 119 -3.85 -3.97 -0.21
N ALA A 120 -5.10 -4.14 0.22
CA ALA A 120 -6.07 -5.00 -0.46
C ALA A 120 -6.39 -4.50 -1.87
N ASP A 121 -6.74 -3.22 -2.03
CA ASP A 121 -7.02 -2.62 -3.35
C ASP A 121 -5.84 -2.79 -4.30
N SER A 122 -4.62 -2.54 -3.81
CA SER A 122 -3.40 -2.74 -4.59
C SER A 122 -3.19 -4.19 -5.00
N PHE A 123 -3.39 -5.13 -4.08
CA PHE A 123 -3.23 -6.55 -4.35
C PHE A 123 -4.23 -7.03 -5.40
N PHE A 124 -5.51 -6.71 -5.23
CA PHE A 124 -6.55 -7.12 -6.17
C PHE A 124 -6.36 -6.50 -7.56
N ALA A 125 -5.94 -5.25 -7.65
CA ALA A 125 -5.64 -4.63 -8.94
C ALA A 125 -4.47 -5.32 -9.67
N VAL A 126 -3.36 -5.57 -8.97
CA VAL A 126 -2.20 -6.26 -9.57
C VAL A 126 -2.57 -7.70 -9.94
N HIS A 127 -3.38 -8.37 -9.11
CA HIS A 127 -3.89 -9.71 -9.39
C HIS A 127 -4.82 -9.71 -10.61
N GLU A 128 -5.73 -8.76 -10.76
CA GLU A 128 -6.59 -8.65 -11.94
C GLU A 128 -5.78 -8.47 -13.22
N LEU A 129 -4.68 -7.70 -13.20
CA LEU A 129 -3.82 -7.53 -14.37
C LEU A 129 -3.03 -8.79 -14.72
N PHE A 130 -2.35 -9.39 -13.74
CA PHE A 130 -1.26 -10.33 -14.01
C PHE A 130 -1.49 -11.75 -13.51
N ALA A 131 -2.56 -12.04 -12.77
CA ALA A 131 -2.78 -13.38 -12.26
C ALA A 131 -2.95 -14.39 -13.40
N SER A 132 -2.08 -15.40 -13.39
CA SER A 132 -2.14 -16.57 -14.25
C SER A 132 -1.91 -17.83 -13.39
N PRO A 133 -2.31 -19.02 -13.86
CA PRO A 133 -2.02 -20.27 -13.15
C PRO A 133 -0.53 -20.58 -12.95
N GLU A 134 0.35 -19.85 -13.65
CA GLU A 134 1.81 -20.04 -13.62
C GLU A 134 2.53 -18.98 -12.76
N LEU A 135 1.80 -17.95 -12.32
CA LEU A 135 2.35 -16.79 -11.61
C LEU A 135 1.71 -16.59 -10.26
N LEU A 136 2.53 -16.20 -9.30
CA LEU A 136 2.09 -15.82 -7.97
C LEU A 136 2.49 -14.36 -7.68
N VAL A 137 1.48 -13.57 -7.31
CA VAL A 137 1.66 -12.18 -6.89
C VAL A 137 1.94 -12.15 -5.39
N ILE A 138 3.15 -11.77 -4.97
CA ILE A 138 3.51 -11.65 -3.55
C ILE A 138 3.85 -10.20 -3.24
N ARG A 139 3.35 -9.67 -2.12
CA ARG A 139 3.87 -8.41 -1.58
C ARG A 139 5.33 -8.61 -1.18
N ALA A 140 6.27 -7.87 -1.75
CA ALA A 140 7.71 -8.10 -1.62
C ALA A 140 8.21 -8.13 -0.16
N ALA A 141 7.50 -7.44 0.75
CA ALA A 141 7.79 -7.45 2.20
C ALA A 141 7.34 -8.73 2.95
N TYR A 142 6.51 -9.60 2.36
CA TYR A 142 5.90 -10.77 3.02
C TYR A 142 6.65 -12.09 2.79
N LEU A 143 7.67 -12.10 1.93
CA LEU A 143 8.54 -13.26 1.74
C LEU A 143 9.18 -13.76 3.04
N CYS A 144 9.26 -12.90 4.06
CA CYS A 144 9.86 -13.23 5.34
C CYS A 144 8.99 -14.09 6.28
N ARG A 145 7.67 -14.25 6.06
CA ARG A 145 6.78 -14.85 7.08
C ARG A 145 6.09 -16.17 6.73
N CYS A 146 5.91 -16.49 5.44
CA CYS A 146 5.06 -17.63 5.07
C CYS A 146 5.82 -18.93 4.77
N VAL A 147 7.03 -18.86 4.22
CA VAL A 147 7.71 -20.06 3.69
C VAL A 147 8.11 -21.06 4.77
N SER A 148 8.31 -20.63 6.02
CA SER A 148 8.61 -21.52 7.16
C SER A 148 7.39 -22.01 7.94
N ARG A 149 6.20 -21.40 7.76
CA ARG A 149 4.98 -21.78 8.51
C ARG A 149 4.16 -22.90 7.87
N CYS A 150 4.37 -23.18 6.58
CA CYS A 150 3.66 -24.26 5.89
C CYS A 150 4.28 -25.66 6.07
N ARG A 151 5.41 -25.82 6.77
CA ARG A 151 6.03 -27.15 6.95
C ARG A 151 5.64 -27.91 8.23
N VAL A 152 5.06 -27.31 9.28
CA VAL A 152 4.76 -28.06 10.53
C VAL A 152 3.55 -27.51 11.33
N ALA A 153 2.43 -27.19 10.70
CA ALA A 153 1.18 -26.87 11.43
C ALA A 153 0.16 -28.01 11.44
N CYS A 154 0.53 -29.21 10.96
CA CYS A 154 -0.37 -30.37 10.98
C CYS A 154 0.16 -31.57 11.81
N CYS A 155 1.30 -31.45 12.49
CA CYS A 155 1.80 -32.53 13.34
C CYS A 155 2.33 -32.02 14.69
N ARG A 156 1.50 -32.26 15.72
CA ARG A 156 1.83 -32.42 17.14
C ARG A 156 2.09 -31.16 17.98
N ALA A 157 1.19 -31.02 18.95
CA ALA A 157 1.38 -30.30 20.20
C ALA A 157 2.67 -30.71 20.92
N SER A 158 3.34 -29.74 21.56
CA SER A 158 3.95 -29.80 22.89
C SER A 158 4.49 -28.42 23.23
N GLY A 159 4.13 -27.87 24.39
CA GLY A 159 4.58 -26.56 24.84
C GLY A 159 6.07 -26.49 25.13
N LEU A 160 6.64 -25.29 25.01
CA LEU A 160 7.72 -24.72 25.83
C LEU A 160 7.99 -23.28 25.37
N SER A 161 8.07 -22.39 26.35
CA SER A 161 8.48 -20.99 26.21
C SER A 161 9.95 -20.86 25.82
N SER A 162 10.30 -19.82 25.05
CA SER A 162 11.36 -18.84 25.38
C SER A 162 11.90 -18.12 24.13
N ASP A 163 12.11 -16.82 24.30
CA ASP A 163 12.80 -15.83 23.47
C ASP A 163 13.78 -16.31 22.39
N ARG A 164 13.52 -15.92 21.12
CA ARG A 164 14.40 -15.14 20.21
C ARG A 164 13.88 -15.12 18.75
N PRO A 165 14.25 -14.12 17.93
CA PRO A 165 13.38 -13.59 16.87
C PRO A 165 13.60 -14.32 15.53
N PRO A 166 12.54 -14.68 14.78
CA PRO A 166 12.70 -15.17 13.42
C PRO A 166 12.02 -14.20 12.42
N CYS A 167 12.55 -13.82 11.28
CA CYS A 167 13.80 -14.02 10.55
C CYS A 167 14.05 -12.69 9.81
N LYS A 168 15.28 -12.40 9.35
CA LYS A 168 15.57 -11.22 8.52
C LYS A 168 15.71 -11.65 7.06
N ILE A 169 14.63 -11.54 6.28
CA ILE A 169 14.71 -11.42 4.82
C ILE A 169 14.56 -9.93 4.53
N LYS A 170 15.60 -9.30 3.99
CA LYS A 170 15.57 -7.87 3.65
C LYS A 170 14.55 -7.65 2.52
N PRO A 171 13.64 -6.66 2.62
CA PRO A 171 12.93 -6.17 1.43
C PRO A 171 13.96 -5.68 0.39
N ARG A 172 13.50 -5.37 -0.85
CA ARG A 172 14.33 -4.64 -1.83
C ARG A 172 15.10 -3.55 -1.09
N ALA A 173 16.38 -3.35 -1.39
CA ALA A 173 17.35 -2.61 -0.56
C ALA A 173 16.99 -1.13 -0.23
N SER A 174 15.84 -0.62 -0.68
CA SER A 174 15.23 0.61 -0.19
C SER A 174 14.43 0.33 1.08
N GLY A 175 14.66 1.11 2.13
CA GLY A 175 13.87 1.06 3.36
C GLY A 175 12.37 1.09 3.09
N SER A 176 11.57 0.57 4.03
CA SER A 176 10.11 0.68 3.97
C SER A 176 9.72 2.10 3.56
N VAL A 177 9.00 2.23 2.45
CA VAL A 177 8.47 3.54 2.05
C VAL A 177 7.47 3.94 3.12
N PRO A 178 7.70 5.04 3.84
CA PRO A 178 6.83 5.42 4.94
C PRO A 178 5.44 5.76 4.42
N LEU A 179 4.44 5.54 5.27
CA LEU A 179 3.11 6.12 5.07
C LEU A 179 3.26 7.63 5.17
N ASP A 180 3.02 8.32 4.06
CA ASP A 180 3.19 9.77 3.96
C ASP A 180 1.84 10.45 4.11
N VAL A 181 1.68 11.14 5.24
CA VAL A 181 0.49 11.90 5.61
C VAL A 181 0.81 13.38 5.51
N THR A 182 -0.05 14.10 4.82
CA THR A 182 0.07 15.53 4.55
C THR A 182 -1.24 16.16 5.01
N LEU A 183 -1.21 17.11 5.93
CA LEU A 183 -2.38 17.69 6.59
C LEU A 183 -2.20 19.19 6.74
N GLY A 184 -3.10 19.97 6.14
CA GLY A 184 -3.01 21.43 6.17
C GLY A 184 -3.96 22.11 5.20
N ARG A 185 -3.82 23.43 5.04
CA ARG A 185 -4.61 24.20 4.09
C ARG A 185 -4.00 24.09 2.70
N ASP A 186 -4.85 23.79 1.73
CA ASP A 186 -4.50 23.81 0.32
C ASP A 186 -4.23 25.26 -0.13
N CYS A 187 -3.18 25.47 -0.91
CA CYS A 187 -2.78 26.81 -1.35
C CYS A 187 -3.71 27.40 -2.42
N THR A 188 -4.48 26.56 -3.13
CA THR A 188 -5.36 26.98 -4.23
C THR A 188 -6.76 27.37 -3.77
N ASP A 189 -7.36 26.60 -2.85
CA ASP A 189 -8.73 26.83 -2.39
C ASP A 189 -8.84 27.12 -0.88
N HIS A 190 -7.70 27.18 -0.18
CA HIS A 190 -7.59 27.44 1.26
C HIS A 190 -8.36 26.47 2.17
N ARG A 191 -8.87 25.36 1.61
CA ARG A 191 -9.59 24.34 2.38
C ARG A 191 -8.61 23.44 3.12
N PHE A 192 -9.07 22.93 4.25
CA PHE A 192 -8.26 22.00 5.02
C PHE A 192 -8.39 20.59 4.47
N LYS A 193 -7.27 20.07 4.00
CA LYS A 193 -7.21 18.79 3.32
C LYS A 193 -6.20 17.88 4.01
N CYS A 194 -6.46 16.60 3.88
CA CYS A 194 -5.52 15.55 4.20
C CYS A 194 -5.20 14.76 2.94
N ARG A 195 -3.92 14.49 2.69
CA ARG A 195 -3.44 13.52 1.71
C ARG A 195 -2.72 12.40 2.43
N ILE A 196 -3.10 11.18 2.14
CA ILE A 196 -2.47 9.97 2.67
C ILE A 196 -1.96 9.17 1.47
N LYS A 197 -0.64 8.96 1.42
CA LYS A 197 0.05 8.23 0.36
C LYS A 197 0.65 6.94 0.91
N SER A 198 0.23 5.81 0.33
CA SER A 198 0.67 4.47 0.68
C SER A 198 1.31 3.81 -0.54
N VAL A 199 2.56 3.36 -0.41
CA VAL A 199 3.30 2.68 -1.49
C VAL A 199 3.44 1.20 -1.19
N ASN A 200 2.79 0.34 -1.97
CA ASN A 200 2.86 -1.11 -1.81
C ASN A 200 3.74 -1.72 -2.89
N LEU A 201 4.69 -2.57 -2.48
CA LEU A 201 5.67 -3.18 -3.37
C LEU A 201 5.32 -4.65 -3.56
N PHE A 202 5.17 -5.08 -4.80
CA PHE A 202 4.86 -6.46 -5.19
C PHE A 202 5.97 -7.05 -6.05
N GLY A 203 6.06 -8.37 -6.06
CA GLY A 203 6.88 -9.14 -6.98
C GLY A 203 6.01 -10.22 -7.64
N LEU A 204 6.20 -10.41 -8.93
CA LEU A 204 5.65 -11.54 -9.68
C LEU A 204 6.69 -12.66 -9.68
N TYR A 205 6.28 -13.85 -9.28
CA TYR A 205 7.14 -15.05 -9.21
C TYR A 205 6.51 -16.18 -10.02
N ALA A 206 7.34 -17.00 -10.68
CA ALA A 206 6.85 -18.24 -11.26
C ALA A 206 6.50 -19.23 -10.14
N ASN A 207 5.45 -20.03 -10.36
CA ASN A 207 5.09 -21.09 -9.43
C ASN A 207 6.21 -22.13 -9.29
N GLU A 208 6.94 -22.41 -10.37
CA GLU A 208 8.07 -23.34 -10.38
C GLU A 208 9.18 -22.90 -9.41
N ASP A 209 9.51 -21.61 -9.36
CA ASP A 209 10.52 -21.06 -8.44
C ASP A 209 10.10 -21.23 -6.98
N ILE A 210 8.81 -21.09 -6.71
CA ILE A 210 8.24 -21.28 -5.37
C ILE A 210 8.24 -22.76 -5.00
N GLU A 211 7.85 -23.66 -5.91
CA GLU A 211 7.93 -25.09 -5.68
C GLU A 211 9.36 -25.55 -5.42
N LEU A 212 10.33 -25.00 -6.17
CA LEU A 212 11.74 -25.29 -5.99
C LEU A 212 12.25 -24.77 -4.64
N LEU A 213 11.83 -23.58 -4.20
CA LEU A 213 12.09 -23.10 -2.84
C LEU A 213 11.50 -24.06 -1.80
N LEU A 214 10.25 -24.48 -1.99
CA LEU A 214 9.55 -25.37 -1.06
C LEU A 214 10.13 -26.78 -1.01
N ARG A 215 10.83 -27.24 -2.05
CA ARG A 215 11.48 -28.56 -2.11
C ARG A 215 12.96 -28.51 -1.70
N SER A 216 13.60 -27.35 -1.79
CA SER A 216 15.01 -27.15 -1.43
C SER A 216 15.20 -26.70 0.02
N ASP A 217 16.44 -26.69 0.49
CA ASP A 217 16.83 -26.08 1.78
C ASP A 217 17.07 -24.57 1.66
N ARG A 218 16.71 -23.97 0.51
CA ARG A 218 16.84 -22.52 0.30
C ARG A 218 15.90 -21.80 1.27
N ARG A 219 16.38 -20.69 1.82
CA ARG A 219 15.63 -19.88 2.79
C ARG A 219 14.99 -18.64 2.17
N GLU A 220 15.35 -18.33 0.93
CA GLU A 220 14.95 -17.12 0.22
C GLU A 220 14.64 -17.46 -1.24
N LEU A 221 13.62 -16.81 -1.80
CA LEU A 221 13.40 -16.81 -3.25
C LEU A 221 14.43 -15.92 -3.92
N ASP A 222 14.76 -16.25 -5.16
CA ASP A 222 15.50 -15.36 -6.05
C ASP A 222 14.70 -14.07 -6.34
N ALA A 223 15.32 -13.11 -7.01
CA ALA A 223 14.65 -11.87 -7.37
C ALA A 223 13.33 -12.14 -8.14
N PRO A 224 12.27 -11.34 -7.93
CA PRO A 224 11.03 -11.51 -8.68
C PRO A 224 11.29 -11.37 -10.18
N LEU A 225 10.53 -12.12 -10.98
CA LEU A 225 10.51 -11.96 -12.45
C LEU A 225 10.27 -10.49 -12.81
N VAL A 226 9.33 -9.87 -12.11
CA VAL A 226 8.95 -8.48 -12.31
C VAL A 226 8.62 -7.85 -10.98
N ALA A 227 9.18 -6.68 -10.76
CA ALA A 227 8.84 -5.82 -9.65
C ALA A 227 7.68 -4.89 -10.05
N VAL A 228 6.67 -4.78 -9.19
CA VAL A 228 5.53 -3.87 -9.41
C VAL A 228 5.36 -3.00 -8.18
N ASP A 229 5.26 -1.70 -8.39
CA ASP A 229 5.01 -0.72 -7.34
C ASP A 229 3.60 -0.17 -7.54
N THR A 230 2.83 -0.14 -6.46
CA THR A 230 1.54 0.53 -6.45
C THR A 230 1.56 1.70 -5.49
N VAL A 231 0.90 2.79 -5.87
CA VAL A 231 0.76 3.98 -5.04
C VAL A 231 -0.72 4.26 -4.89
N VAL A 232 -1.22 4.19 -3.65
CA VAL A 232 -2.57 4.62 -3.31
C VAL A 232 -2.48 6.01 -2.70
N VAL A 233 -3.20 6.96 -3.29
CA VAL A 233 -3.35 8.32 -2.77
C VAL A 233 -4.80 8.53 -2.39
N GLU A 234 -5.03 8.78 -1.11
CA GLU A 234 -6.31 9.22 -0.57
C GLU A 234 -6.25 10.72 -0.29
N ARG A 235 -7.24 11.46 -0.81
CA ARG A 235 -7.42 12.89 -0.56
C ARG A 235 -8.74 13.11 0.14
N ILE A 236 -8.69 13.73 1.31
CA ILE A 236 -9.83 14.02 2.16
C ILE A 236 -9.95 15.54 2.29
N ASP A 237 -11.04 16.13 1.79
CA ASP A 237 -11.47 17.49 2.11
C ASP A 237 -12.18 17.43 3.46
N LEU A 238 -11.48 17.88 4.51
CA LEU A 238 -11.97 17.85 5.89
C LEU A 238 -12.98 18.98 6.15
N SER A 239 -13.02 19.99 5.27
CA SER A 239 -14.00 21.08 5.33
C SER A 239 -15.34 20.70 4.69
N ALA A 240 -15.31 19.96 3.57
CA ALA A 240 -16.49 19.58 2.80
C ALA A 240 -16.94 18.12 3.00
N ASP A 241 -16.28 17.38 3.87
CA ASP A 241 -16.48 15.96 4.13
C ASP A 241 -16.32 15.03 2.90
N LYS A 242 -15.66 15.50 1.83
CA LYS A 242 -15.44 14.73 0.60
C LYS A 242 -14.14 13.92 0.68
N CYS A 243 -14.15 12.72 0.12
CA CYS A 243 -12.93 11.92 -0.04
C CYS A 243 -12.85 11.38 -1.47
N SER A 244 -11.63 11.19 -1.95
CA SER A 244 -11.34 10.53 -3.22
C SER A 244 -10.09 9.67 -3.08
N ARG A 245 -10.06 8.52 -3.76
CA ARG A 245 -8.95 7.57 -3.71
C ARG A 245 -8.53 7.23 -5.14
N ARG A 246 -7.21 7.21 -5.38
CA ARG A 246 -6.63 6.84 -6.67
C ARG A 246 -5.51 5.84 -6.48
N LEU A 247 -5.39 4.91 -7.41
CA LEU A 247 -4.34 3.92 -7.50
C LEU A 247 -3.49 4.20 -8.75
N THR A 248 -2.17 4.17 -8.55
CA THR A 248 -1.18 4.14 -9.61
C THR A 248 -0.49 2.77 -9.60
N ILE A 249 -0.33 2.13 -10.74
CA ILE A 249 0.42 0.88 -10.89
C ILE A 249 1.56 1.12 -11.88
N ARG A 250 2.79 0.82 -11.48
CA ARG A 250 3.98 1.03 -12.31
C ARG A 250 5.08 0.02 -12.02
N CYS A 251 6.01 -0.12 -12.96
CA CYS A 251 7.30 -0.73 -12.67
C CYS A 251 8.13 0.25 -11.82
N PRO A 252 8.95 -0.19 -10.84
CA PRO A 252 9.90 0.69 -10.18
C PRO A 252 10.88 1.27 -11.21
N ASP A 253 10.90 2.59 -11.34
CA ASP A 253 11.87 3.27 -12.19
C ASP A 253 13.29 3.12 -11.63
N ALA A 254 14.17 2.46 -12.38
CA ALA A 254 15.60 2.70 -12.28
C ALA A 254 15.93 4.07 -12.92
N GLY A 255 15.57 5.16 -12.24
CA GLY A 255 16.17 6.49 -12.49
C GLY A 255 15.45 7.47 -13.43
N LYS A 256 14.14 7.34 -13.72
CA LYS A 256 13.39 8.41 -14.39
C LYS A 256 13.02 9.53 -13.40
N ALA A 257 13.11 10.77 -13.86
CA ALA A 257 12.67 11.95 -13.11
C ALA A 257 11.17 11.84 -12.76
N PRO A 258 10.72 12.36 -11.60
CA PRO A 258 9.34 12.26 -11.17
C PRO A 258 8.41 12.75 -12.28
N THR A 259 7.41 11.93 -12.63
CA THR A 259 6.43 12.28 -13.66
C THR A 259 5.63 13.52 -13.24
N LYS A 260 4.97 14.18 -14.20
CA LYS A 260 4.05 15.29 -13.91
C LYS A 260 3.00 14.91 -12.87
N LEU A 261 2.54 13.65 -12.85
CA LEU A 261 1.66 13.13 -11.81
C LEU A 261 2.38 13.00 -10.46
N ASP A 262 3.65 12.56 -10.40
CA ASP A 262 4.42 12.58 -9.14
C ASP A 262 4.63 14.01 -8.62
N LEU A 263 4.65 15.01 -9.50
CA LEU A 263 4.70 16.44 -9.17
C LEU A 263 3.32 16.98 -8.73
N GLU A 264 2.24 16.70 -9.45
CA GLU A 264 0.85 17.05 -9.07
C GLU A 264 0.37 16.31 -7.81
N VAL A 265 0.92 15.12 -7.56
CA VAL A 265 0.72 14.36 -6.31
C VAL A 265 1.51 14.98 -5.17
N ARG A 266 2.58 15.74 -5.43
CA ARG A 266 3.35 16.50 -4.43
C ARG A 266 2.73 17.86 -4.09
N GLU A 267 1.96 18.49 -4.98
CA GLU A 267 1.26 19.79 -4.82
C GLU A 267 0.08 19.79 -3.82
N LEU A 268 0.23 19.16 -2.66
CA LEU A 268 -0.50 19.61 -1.48
C LEU A 268 0.56 20.26 -0.58
N PHE A 269 0.45 21.60 -0.53
CA PHE A 269 1.37 22.65 -0.09
C PHE A 269 2.12 23.34 -1.22
#